data_AF-A0A8T2WI26-F1
#
_entry.id   AF-A0A8T2WI26-F1
#
_cell.length_a   1.000
_cell.length_b   1.000
_cell.length_c   1.000
_cell.angle_alpha   90.00
_cell.angle_beta   90.00
_cell.angle_gamma   90.00
#
_symmetry.space_group_name_H-M   'P 1'
#
loop_
_entity.id
_entity.type
_entity.pdbx_description
1 polymer ?
#
loop_
_entity_poly.entity_id
_entity_poly.type
_entity_poly.pdbx_seq_one_letter_code
_entity_poly.pdbx_strand_id
1 'polypeptide(L)'
;VQTRITNSNPPKCREITPIVLLIHFPHPHPFPFHANSQFHDQEQAVLLRLKQHWQNPLSLEQWTPSNSSHCTWPGVVCTDNYITQLILDNKNISGTIPPFLSDLKNLTFLNFSNNNIIGKFPVAVHNLSKLEVLDLSQNYIVGTIPDDIDCLARLSYLNLCVNNFTGSIPAAIGRIPELRTLYLHDNLFEGTFPPEIGNLSKLEGVIYGSQWLFSIKVAFQFHPAEETEDVVDFRSEFDWRDSTNDWRNGGIGALGFIL
;
A
#
# COMPACT_ATOMS: atom_id res chain seq x y z
N VAL A 1 5.63 46.19 7.00
CA VAL A 1 4.31 45.51 6.97
C VAL A 1 4.59 44.01 6.85
N GLN A 2 4.37 43.28 7.94
CA GLN A 2 4.61 41.83 8.06
C GLN A 2 3.70 41.07 7.09
N THR A 3 4.28 40.23 6.24
CA THR A 3 3.57 39.27 5.41
C THR A 3 2.97 38.18 6.31
N ARG A 4 1.63 38.12 6.35
CA ARG A 4 0.88 37.04 6.98
C ARG A 4 1.19 35.74 6.24
N ILE A 5 1.90 34.84 6.90
CA ILE A 5 1.91 33.42 6.55
C ILE A 5 0.52 32.90 6.94
N THR A 6 -0.33 32.64 5.95
CA THR A 6 -1.58 31.93 6.19
C THR A 6 -1.24 30.46 6.42
N ASN A 7 -1.32 30.02 7.67
CA ASN A 7 -1.38 28.60 8.02
C ASN A 7 -2.61 27.99 7.34
N SER A 8 -2.45 27.43 6.15
CA SER A 8 -3.45 26.53 5.58
C SER A 8 -3.42 25.26 6.42
N ASN A 9 -4.50 25.00 7.18
CA ASN A 9 -4.73 23.70 7.78
C ASN A 9 -4.56 22.63 6.68
N PRO A 10 -3.88 21.50 6.96
CA PRO A 10 -3.82 20.40 6.01
C PRO A 10 -5.25 19.98 5.63
N PRO A 11 -5.48 19.56 4.37
CA PRO A 11 -6.80 19.13 3.95
C PRO A 11 -7.30 18.05 4.91
N LYS A 12 -8.48 18.29 5.51
CA LYS A 12 -9.12 17.28 6.36
C LYS A 12 -9.38 16.04 5.51
N CYS A 13 -8.86 14.90 5.96
CA CYS A 13 -9.22 13.58 5.45
C CYS A 13 -10.74 13.50 5.26
N ARG A 14 -11.20 13.10 4.07
CA ARG A 14 -12.63 12.93 3.85
C ARG A 14 -13.09 11.75 4.70
N GLU A 15 -13.87 12.03 5.75
CA GLU A 15 -14.57 10.97 6.47
C GLU A 15 -15.56 10.31 5.49
N ILE A 16 -15.25 9.07 5.10
CA ILE A 16 -16.19 8.26 4.35
C ILE A 16 -17.14 7.64 5.38
N THR A 17 -18.23 8.33 5.67
CA THR A 17 -19.35 7.75 6.42
C THR A 17 -19.94 6.61 5.58
N PRO A 18 -20.02 5.37 6.09
CA PRO A 18 -20.72 4.32 5.38
C PRO A 18 -22.19 4.72 5.25
N ILE A 19 -22.70 4.79 4.02
CA ILE A 19 -24.13 4.91 3.79
C ILE A 19 -24.74 3.57 4.25
N VAL A 20 -25.30 3.56 5.45
CA VAL A 20 -26.14 2.44 5.91
C VAL A 20 -27.44 2.52 5.12
N LEU A 21 -27.50 1.84 3.98
CA LEU A 21 -28.79 1.50 3.40
C LEU A 21 -29.48 0.56 4.41
N LEU A 22 -30.55 1.03 5.05
CA LEU A 22 -31.42 0.21 5.91
C LEU A 22 -32.14 -0.83 5.07
N ILE A 23 -31.44 -1.89 4.67
CA ILE A 23 -32.08 -3.11 4.18
C ILE A 23 -32.50 -3.90 5.42
N HIS A 24 -33.82 -3.99 5.64
CA HIS A 24 -34.38 -4.77 6.73
C HIS A 24 -34.05 -6.26 6.51
N PHE A 25 -33.06 -6.77 7.25
CA PHE A 25 -32.92 -8.21 7.45
C PHE A 25 -33.81 -8.63 8.63
N PRO A 26 -34.52 -9.77 8.54
CA PRO A 26 -35.30 -10.27 9.67
C PRO A 26 -34.36 -10.66 10.81
N HIS A 27 -34.60 -10.11 12.00
CA HIS A 27 -33.88 -10.40 13.23
C HIS A 27 -33.91 -11.90 13.58
N PRO A 28 -32.79 -12.52 14.00
CA PRO A 28 -32.82 -13.61 14.95
C PRO A 28 -32.86 -13.05 16.39
N HIS A 29 -33.62 -13.74 17.25
CA HIS A 29 -33.93 -13.36 18.63
C HIS A 29 -32.70 -13.05 19.53
N PRO A 30 -32.86 -12.24 20.59
CA PRO A 30 -31.76 -11.84 21.46
C PRO A 30 -31.42 -12.96 22.46
N PHE A 31 -30.17 -13.43 22.43
CA PHE A 31 -29.56 -14.17 23.54
C PHE A 31 -28.96 -13.19 24.55
N PRO A 32 -29.01 -13.47 25.87
CA PRO A 32 -28.41 -12.59 26.86
C PRO A 32 -26.89 -12.85 26.89
N PHE A 33 -26.09 -11.86 26.52
CA PHE A 33 -24.63 -11.96 26.57
C PHE A 33 -23.99 -10.83 27.37
N HIS A 34 -23.03 -11.22 28.21
CA HIS A 34 -22.26 -10.35 29.07
C HIS A 34 -21.41 -9.37 28.23
N ALA A 35 -21.35 -8.11 28.65
CA ALA A 35 -20.82 -6.96 27.88
C ALA A 35 -19.38 -7.08 27.31
N ASN A 36 -18.58 -8.07 27.73
CA ASN A 36 -17.27 -8.32 27.14
C ASN A 36 -17.31 -9.16 25.86
N SER A 37 -18.38 -9.92 25.55
CA SER A 37 -18.43 -10.76 24.34
C SER A 37 -18.85 -10.01 23.07
N GLN A 38 -19.53 -8.86 23.21
CA GLN A 38 -20.08 -8.12 22.06
C GLN A 38 -19.04 -7.67 21.03
N PHE A 39 -17.82 -7.31 21.46
CA PHE A 39 -16.77 -6.83 20.55
C PHE A 39 -16.07 -7.97 19.79
N HIS A 40 -15.86 -9.12 20.44
CA HIS A 40 -15.25 -10.29 19.81
C HIS A 40 -16.14 -10.85 18.68
N ASP A 41 -17.46 -10.84 18.91
CA ASP A 41 -18.44 -11.31 17.93
C ASP A 41 -18.47 -10.41 16.69
N GLN A 42 -18.16 -9.12 16.84
CA GLN A 42 -18.20 -8.15 15.75
C GLN A 42 -17.00 -8.31 14.80
N GLU A 43 -15.77 -8.39 15.31
CA GLU A 43 -14.57 -8.58 14.46
C GLU A 43 -14.59 -9.95 13.76
N GLN A 44 -15.05 -11.00 14.45
CA GLN A 44 -15.27 -12.32 13.86
C GLN A 44 -16.28 -12.26 12.70
N ALA A 45 -17.40 -11.55 12.87
CA ALA A 45 -18.39 -11.37 11.82
C ALA A 45 -17.81 -10.63 10.59
N VAL A 46 -16.94 -9.64 10.80
CA VAL A 46 -16.24 -8.96 9.70
C VAL A 46 -15.35 -9.93 8.92
N LEU A 47 -14.59 -10.78 9.60
CA LEU A 47 -13.74 -11.78 8.94
C LEU A 47 -14.55 -12.82 8.15
N LEU A 48 -15.66 -13.32 8.70
CA LEU A 48 -16.54 -14.25 7.99
C LEU A 48 -17.18 -13.57 6.76
N ARG A 49 -17.53 -12.29 6.88
CA ARG A 49 -18.05 -11.48 5.77
C ARG A 49 -16.98 -11.24 4.70
N LEU A 50 -15.72 -11.04 5.07
CA LEU A 50 -14.59 -10.97 4.13
C LEU A 50 -14.44 -12.28 3.36
N LYS A 51 -14.42 -13.41 4.07
CA LYS A 51 -14.36 -14.75 3.45
C LYS A 51 -15.49 -14.94 2.44
N GLN A 52 -16.72 -14.56 2.80
CA GLN A 52 -17.86 -14.63 1.89
C GLN A 52 -17.71 -13.69 0.69
N HIS A 53 -17.25 -12.45 0.90
CA HIS A 53 -17.03 -11.46 -0.16
C HIS A 53 -16.05 -11.97 -1.23
N TRP A 54 -15.01 -12.71 -0.82
CA TRP A 54 -14.05 -13.35 -1.72
C TRP A 54 -14.47 -14.75 -2.19
N GLN A 55 -15.75 -15.07 -2.10
CA GLN A 55 -16.35 -16.33 -2.59
C GLN A 55 -15.84 -17.58 -1.87
N ASN A 56 -15.55 -17.47 -0.57
CA ASN A 56 -15.11 -18.57 0.30
C ASN A 56 -13.91 -19.36 -0.27
N PRO A 57 -12.75 -18.71 -0.48
CA PRO A 57 -11.58 -19.40 -1.02
C PRO A 57 -11.14 -20.51 -0.06
N LEU A 58 -10.69 -21.65 -0.62
CA LEU A 58 -10.25 -22.83 0.16
C LEU A 58 -9.11 -22.49 1.14
N SER A 59 -8.28 -21.51 0.81
CA SER A 59 -7.20 -21.01 1.67
C SER A 59 -7.69 -20.44 3.02
N LEU A 60 -8.97 -20.07 3.12
CA LEU A 60 -9.62 -19.54 4.33
C LEU A 60 -10.63 -20.54 4.93
N GLU A 61 -10.56 -21.82 4.60
CA GLU A 61 -11.53 -22.84 5.06
C GLU A 61 -11.66 -22.87 6.59
N GLN A 62 -10.55 -22.71 7.31
CA GLN A 62 -10.48 -22.74 8.79
C GLN A 62 -11.15 -21.56 9.49
N TRP A 63 -11.53 -20.51 8.76
CA TRP A 63 -12.31 -19.41 9.32
C TRP A 63 -13.77 -19.89 9.48
N THR A 64 -14.07 -20.43 10.65
CA THR A 64 -15.37 -21.04 10.96
C THR A 64 -15.98 -20.46 12.22
N PRO A 65 -17.32 -20.40 12.33
CA PRO A 65 -17.99 -19.89 13.52
C PRO A 65 -17.91 -20.85 14.72
N SER A 66 -17.30 -22.02 14.57
CA SER A 66 -17.30 -23.09 15.57
C SER A 66 -16.42 -22.74 16.77
N ASN A 67 -16.97 -22.04 17.79
CA ASN A 67 -16.49 -21.77 19.16
C ASN A 67 -14.97 -21.56 19.38
N SER A 68 -14.21 -21.34 18.32
CA SER A 68 -12.78 -21.07 18.31
C SER A 68 -12.64 -19.58 18.11
N SER A 69 -11.83 -18.96 18.95
CA SER A 69 -11.55 -17.53 18.85
C SER A 69 -11.02 -17.21 17.46
N HIS A 70 -11.50 -16.12 16.83
CA HIS A 70 -10.99 -15.66 15.54
C HIS A 70 -9.47 -15.41 15.58
N CYS A 71 -8.91 -15.17 16.76
CA CYS A 71 -7.47 -15.02 16.98
C CYS A 71 -6.65 -16.29 16.75
N THR A 72 -7.29 -17.46 16.66
CA THR A 72 -6.61 -18.72 16.30
C THR A 72 -6.69 -19.02 14.81
N TRP A 73 -7.34 -18.16 14.02
CA TRP A 73 -7.49 -18.40 12.59
C TRP A 73 -6.18 -18.09 11.84
N PRO A 74 -5.80 -18.90 10.83
CA PRO A 74 -4.63 -18.62 10.03
C PRO A 74 -4.68 -17.22 9.42
N GLY A 75 -3.58 -16.49 9.53
CA GLY A 75 -3.47 -15.12 9.02
C GLY A 75 -4.11 -14.05 9.90
N VAL A 76 -4.66 -14.39 11.07
CA VAL A 76 -5.21 -13.43 12.03
C VAL A 76 -4.30 -13.35 13.24
N VAL A 77 -3.87 -12.15 13.61
CA VAL A 77 -3.10 -11.90 14.84
C VAL A 77 -3.85 -10.92 15.72
N CYS A 78 -4.05 -11.32 16.98
CA CYS A 78 -4.69 -10.47 17.98
C CYS A 78 -3.72 -9.97 19.03
N THR A 79 -3.95 -8.75 19.51
CA THR A 79 -3.36 -8.21 20.73
C THR A 79 -4.49 -7.81 21.66
N ASP A 80 -4.45 -8.26 22.93
CA ASP A 80 -5.55 -8.06 23.88
C ASP A 80 -6.93 -8.50 23.33
N ASN A 81 -6.92 -9.57 22.52
CA ASN A 81 -8.04 -10.12 21.77
C ASN A 81 -8.68 -9.24 20.68
N TYR A 82 -8.05 -8.14 20.30
CA TYR A 82 -8.46 -7.35 19.14
C TYR A 82 -7.62 -7.72 17.92
N ILE A 83 -8.23 -7.81 16.74
CA ILE A 83 -7.50 -8.03 15.50
C ILE A 83 -6.56 -6.87 15.23
N THR A 84 -5.26 -7.16 15.24
CA THR A 84 -4.20 -6.18 15.00
C THR A 84 -3.46 -6.41 13.69
N GLN A 85 -3.44 -7.65 13.19
CA GLN A 85 -2.80 -7.96 11.92
C GLN A 85 -3.64 -8.94 11.10
N LEU A 86 -3.71 -8.67 9.79
CA LEU A 86 -4.23 -9.59 8.80
C LEU A 86 -3.15 -9.90 7.76
N ILE A 87 -2.75 -11.17 7.71
CA ILE A 87 -1.67 -11.70 6.89
C ILE A 87 -2.29 -12.75 5.95
N LEU A 88 -2.76 -12.28 4.80
CA LEU A 88 -3.45 -13.08 3.78
C LEU A 88 -2.67 -13.07 2.46
N ASP A 89 -1.34 -13.09 2.52
CA ASP A 89 -0.51 -13.27 1.35
C ASP A 89 -0.65 -14.68 0.77
N ASN A 90 -0.58 -14.79 -0.56
CA ASN A 90 -0.62 -16.07 -1.28
C ASN A 90 -1.84 -16.93 -0.92
N LYS A 91 -3.03 -16.33 -0.88
CA LYS A 91 -4.29 -17.01 -0.54
C LYS A 91 -5.19 -17.23 -1.74
N ASN A 92 -4.73 -16.90 -2.96
CA ASN A 92 -5.54 -16.97 -4.17
C ASN A 92 -6.86 -16.19 -4.04
N ILE A 93 -6.84 -15.12 -3.23
CA ILE A 93 -8.00 -14.24 -3.02
C ILE A 93 -8.25 -13.46 -4.31
N SER A 94 -9.51 -13.36 -4.72
CA SER A 94 -9.92 -12.60 -5.91
C SER A 94 -11.08 -11.66 -5.59
N GLY A 95 -11.30 -10.67 -6.46
CA GLY A 95 -12.29 -9.61 -6.24
C GLY A 95 -11.67 -8.36 -5.63
N THR A 96 -12.49 -7.50 -5.03
CA THR A 96 -12.05 -6.20 -4.47
C THR A 96 -11.75 -6.29 -2.98
N ILE A 97 -11.07 -5.27 -2.44
CA ILE A 97 -10.99 -5.05 -1.00
C ILE A 97 -12.22 -4.23 -0.58
N PRO A 98 -13.13 -4.79 0.25
CA PRO A 98 -14.39 -4.13 0.54
C PRO A 98 -14.24 -3.03 1.62
N PRO A 99 -15.05 -1.95 1.56
CA PRO A 99 -14.94 -0.83 2.51
C PRO A 99 -15.12 -1.21 3.99
N PHE A 100 -15.93 -2.24 4.27
CA PHE A 100 -16.18 -2.72 5.63
C PHE A 100 -14.96 -3.40 6.28
N LEU A 101 -13.86 -3.63 5.54
CA LEU A 101 -12.57 -3.99 6.14
C LEU A 101 -12.13 -2.96 7.20
N SER A 102 -12.50 -1.69 6.97
CA SER A 102 -12.20 -0.60 7.90
C SER A 102 -12.94 -0.68 9.24
N ASP A 103 -13.84 -1.64 9.43
CA ASP A 103 -14.50 -1.90 10.72
C ASP A 103 -13.53 -2.53 11.73
N LEU A 104 -12.41 -3.10 11.27
CA LEU A 104 -11.33 -3.63 12.11
C LEU A 104 -10.40 -2.49 12.59
N LYS A 105 -10.90 -1.68 13.54
CA LYS A 105 -10.27 -0.42 13.97
C LYS A 105 -8.88 -0.56 14.61
N ASN A 106 -8.50 -1.77 15.01
CA ASN A 106 -7.23 -2.05 15.66
C ASN A 106 -6.12 -2.53 14.71
N LEU A 107 -6.39 -2.61 13.40
CA LEU A 107 -5.39 -3.02 12.42
C LEU A 107 -4.17 -2.10 12.39
N THR A 108 -3.01 -2.73 12.54
CA THR A 108 -1.68 -2.16 12.43
C THR A 108 -0.93 -2.71 11.22
N PHE A 109 -1.27 -3.92 10.78
CA PHE A 109 -0.60 -4.62 9.68
C PHE A 109 -1.62 -5.27 8.76
N LEU A 110 -1.53 -4.95 7.46
CA LEU A 110 -2.36 -5.53 6.42
C LEU A 110 -1.49 -6.00 5.27
N ASN A 111 -1.40 -7.31 5.06
CA ASN A 111 -0.69 -7.90 3.94
C ASN A 111 -1.63 -8.77 3.11
N PHE A 112 -1.96 -8.31 1.92
CA PHE A 112 -2.73 -9.01 0.90
C PHE A 112 -1.90 -9.27 -0.36
N SER A 113 -0.58 -9.27 -0.24
CA SER A 113 0.32 -9.46 -1.37
C SER A 113 0.16 -10.82 -2.05
N ASN A 114 0.55 -10.91 -3.33
CA ASN A 114 0.56 -12.15 -4.09
C ASN A 114 -0.83 -12.84 -4.11
N ASN A 115 -1.84 -12.09 -4.56
CA ASN A 115 -3.21 -12.56 -4.75
C ASN A 115 -3.72 -12.11 -6.13
N ASN A 116 -5.02 -12.34 -6.40
CA ASN A 116 -5.69 -11.94 -7.63
C ASN A 116 -6.65 -10.76 -7.37
N ILE A 117 -6.30 -9.84 -6.47
CA ILE A 117 -7.16 -8.70 -6.11
C ILE A 117 -7.22 -7.72 -7.27
N ILE A 118 -8.43 -7.28 -7.60
CA ILE A 118 -8.75 -6.32 -8.66
C ILE A 118 -9.40 -5.06 -8.07
N GLY A 119 -9.70 -4.09 -8.95
CA GLY A 119 -10.38 -2.86 -8.57
C GLY A 119 -9.41 -1.73 -8.25
N LYS A 120 -9.91 -0.67 -7.61
CA LYS A 120 -9.10 0.51 -7.24
C LYS A 120 -8.52 0.40 -5.84
N PHE A 121 -7.58 1.28 -5.51
CA PHE A 121 -7.10 1.46 -4.14
C PHE A 121 -8.28 1.62 -3.17
N PRO A 122 -8.35 0.84 -2.07
CA PRO A 122 -9.49 0.87 -1.17
C PRO A 122 -9.41 2.07 -0.22
N VAL A 123 -9.93 3.24 -0.63
CA VAL A 123 -9.92 4.49 0.17
C VAL A 123 -10.45 4.34 1.61
N ALA A 124 -11.25 3.31 1.90
CA ALA A 124 -11.69 3.01 3.25
C ALA A 124 -10.54 2.66 4.22
N VAL A 125 -9.36 2.27 3.72
CA VAL A 125 -8.18 2.04 4.58
C VAL A 125 -7.73 3.33 5.27
N HIS A 126 -8.09 4.52 4.78
CA HIS A 126 -7.85 5.79 5.46
C HIS A 126 -8.50 5.84 6.86
N ASN A 127 -9.56 5.05 7.10
CA ASN A 127 -10.20 4.94 8.40
C ASN A 127 -9.47 4.01 9.38
N LEU A 128 -8.38 3.35 8.95
CA LEU A 128 -7.52 2.51 9.80
C LEU A 128 -6.39 3.37 10.39
N SER A 129 -6.74 4.23 11.35
CA SER A 129 -5.83 5.23 11.93
C SER A 129 -4.60 4.65 12.64
N LYS A 130 -4.57 3.34 12.90
CA LYS A 130 -3.46 2.61 13.52
C LYS A 130 -2.58 1.86 12.51
N LEU A 131 -2.89 1.91 11.22
CA LEU A 131 -2.19 1.13 10.20
C LEU A 131 -0.76 1.63 10.01
N GLU A 132 0.20 0.71 10.18
CA GLU A 132 1.63 0.94 10.10
C GLU A 132 2.25 0.24 8.89
N VAL A 133 1.66 -0.87 8.44
CA VAL A 133 2.10 -1.65 7.28
C VAL A 133 0.93 -1.93 6.35
N LEU A 134 1.09 -1.57 5.07
CA LEU A 134 0.17 -1.90 3.99
C LEU A 134 0.95 -2.53 2.83
N ASP A 135 0.74 -3.83 2.61
CA ASP A 135 1.28 -4.55 1.46
C ASP A 135 0.14 -5.07 0.57
N LEU A 136 0.03 -4.47 -0.62
CA LEU A 136 -0.91 -4.86 -1.68
C LEU A 136 -0.17 -5.32 -2.95
N SER A 137 1.13 -5.61 -2.84
CA SER A 137 1.97 -5.95 -3.99
C SER A 137 1.54 -7.24 -4.70
N GLN A 138 1.96 -7.42 -5.96
CA GLN A 138 1.68 -8.64 -6.73
C GLN A 138 0.18 -8.95 -6.78
N ASN A 139 -0.59 -8.00 -7.29
CA ASN A 139 -2.03 -8.10 -7.53
C ASN A 139 -2.38 -7.44 -8.88
N TYR A 140 -3.67 -7.27 -9.17
CA TYR A 140 -4.18 -6.65 -10.40
C TYR A 140 -4.94 -5.34 -10.11
N ILE A 141 -4.49 -4.57 -9.11
CA ILE A 141 -5.13 -3.31 -8.72
C ILE A 141 -4.86 -2.24 -9.78
N VAL A 142 -5.89 -1.47 -10.14
CA VAL A 142 -5.88 -0.45 -11.20
C VAL A 142 -6.20 0.95 -10.67
N GLY A 143 -6.00 1.97 -11.51
CA GLY A 143 -6.32 3.37 -11.18
C GLY A 143 -5.19 4.09 -10.46
N THR A 144 -5.47 5.23 -9.83
CA THR A 144 -4.46 6.08 -9.20
C THR A 144 -4.32 5.80 -7.70
N ILE A 145 -3.19 6.21 -7.11
CA ILE A 145 -3.08 6.36 -5.66
C ILE A 145 -3.93 7.59 -5.26
N PRO A 146 -4.76 7.52 -4.21
CA PRO A 146 -5.58 8.65 -3.77
C PRO A 146 -4.74 9.85 -3.29
N ASP A 147 -5.19 11.08 -3.57
CA ASP A 147 -4.54 12.32 -3.14
C ASP A 147 -4.57 12.53 -1.61
N ASP A 148 -5.38 11.75 -0.90
CA ASP A 148 -5.55 11.75 0.55
C ASP A 148 -4.87 10.53 1.22
N ILE A 149 -3.88 9.93 0.57
CA ILE A 149 -3.08 8.82 1.14
C ILE A 149 -2.33 9.23 2.42
N ASP A 150 -2.10 10.53 2.64
CA ASP A 150 -1.53 11.09 3.88
C ASP A 150 -2.43 10.93 5.11
N CYS A 151 -3.68 10.51 4.93
CA CYS A 151 -4.55 10.10 6.03
C CYS A 151 -4.06 8.87 6.78
N LEU A 152 -3.21 8.04 6.15
CA LEU A 152 -2.51 6.94 6.80
C LEU A 152 -1.30 7.46 7.58
N ALA A 153 -1.55 8.34 8.56
CA ALA A 153 -0.50 9.11 9.25
C ALA A 153 0.54 8.27 10.02
N ARG A 154 0.22 7.01 10.33
CA ARG A 154 1.12 6.07 11.02
C ARG A 154 1.83 5.09 10.07
N LEU A 155 1.56 5.18 8.77
CA LEU A 155 2.09 4.23 7.80
C LEU A 155 3.60 4.38 7.69
N SER A 156 4.30 3.27 7.95
CA SER A 156 5.75 3.16 7.90
C SER A 156 6.22 2.37 6.68
N TYR A 157 5.38 1.47 6.18
CA TYR A 157 5.67 0.63 5.03
C TYR A 157 4.48 0.63 4.07
N LEU A 158 4.73 1.03 2.82
CA LEU A 158 3.77 0.97 1.73
C LEU A 158 4.37 0.20 0.55
N ASN A 159 3.78 -0.94 0.23
CA ASN A 159 4.18 -1.72 -0.93
C ASN A 159 2.99 -1.92 -1.88
N LEU A 160 3.11 -1.33 -3.06
CA LEU A 160 2.14 -1.40 -4.16
C LEU A 160 2.79 -1.98 -5.43
N CYS A 161 3.99 -2.55 -5.35
CA CYS A 161 4.70 -3.00 -6.54
C CYS A 161 3.98 -4.14 -7.26
N VAL A 162 4.30 -4.34 -8.55
CA VAL A 162 3.72 -5.42 -9.37
C VAL A 162 2.18 -5.36 -9.33
N ASN A 163 1.64 -4.24 -9.79
CA ASN A 163 0.22 -3.97 -9.94
C ASN A 163 0.00 -3.21 -11.27
N ASN A 164 -1.19 -2.67 -11.48
CA ASN A 164 -1.56 -1.96 -12.69
C ASN A 164 -2.03 -0.52 -12.37
N PHE A 165 -1.43 0.10 -11.35
CA PHE A 165 -1.68 1.50 -10.99
C PHE A 165 -1.20 2.45 -12.10
N THR A 166 -1.97 3.50 -12.36
CA THR A 166 -1.72 4.51 -13.41
C THR A 166 -1.66 5.92 -12.83
N GLY A 167 -1.35 6.91 -13.68
CA GLY A 167 -1.29 8.32 -13.30
C GLY A 167 -0.02 8.68 -12.53
N SER A 168 0.03 9.90 -11.97
CA SER A 168 1.19 10.37 -11.20
C SER A 168 1.14 9.93 -9.75
N ILE A 169 2.32 9.88 -9.12
CA ILE A 169 2.47 9.66 -7.68
C ILE A 169 2.03 10.94 -6.94
N PRO A 170 1.04 10.90 -6.03
CA PRO A 170 0.52 12.10 -5.39
C PRO A 170 1.52 12.70 -4.41
N ALA A 171 1.63 14.03 -4.39
CA ALA A 171 2.48 14.80 -3.46
C ALA A 171 2.19 14.49 -1.98
N ALA A 172 0.97 14.04 -1.67
CA ALA A 172 0.56 13.61 -0.36
C ALA A 172 1.43 12.49 0.24
N ILE A 173 2.04 11.62 -0.57
CA ILE A 173 2.97 10.59 -0.06
C ILE A 173 4.11 11.23 0.74
N GLY A 174 4.61 12.39 0.29
CA GLY A 174 5.65 13.16 0.98
C GLY A 174 5.21 13.78 2.32
N ARG A 175 3.93 13.65 2.69
CA ARG A 175 3.36 14.17 3.94
C ARG A 175 3.06 13.07 4.97
N ILE A 176 3.38 11.81 4.70
CA ILE A 176 3.23 10.70 5.66
C ILE A 176 4.44 10.69 6.60
N PRO A 177 4.31 11.15 7.87
CA PRO A 177 5.46 11.46 8.71
C PRO A 177 6.27 10.23 9.14
N GLU A 178 5.65 9.06 9.15
CA GLU A 178 6.25 7.81 9.61
C GLU A 178 6.83 6.95 8.48
N LEU A 179 6.68 7.35 7.21
CA LEU A 179 7.03 6.50 6.07
C LEU A 179 8.54 6.22 5.99
N ARG A 180 8.89 4.94 6.00
CA ARG A 180 10.27 4.43 5.91
C ARG A 180 10.53 3.67 4.62
N THR A 181 9.54 2.95 4.13
CA THR A 181 9.69 2.09 2.96
C THR A 181 8.55 2.32 1.98
N LEU A 182 8.91 2.58 0.73
CA LEU A 182 7.97 2.80 -0.37
C LEU A 182 8.37 1.99 -1.60
N TYR A 183 7.54 1.02 -1.97
CA TYR A 183 7.75 0.19 -3.17
C TYR A 183 6.62 0.43 -4.18
N LEU A 184 6.97 0.98 -5.34
CA LEU A 184 6.02 1.36 -6.39
C LEU A 184 6.40 0.78 -7.77
N HIS A 185 7.51 0.05 -7.88
CA HIS A 185 7.98 -0.52 -9.15
C HIS A 185 6.98 -1.49 -9.80
N ASP A 186 7.17 -1.77 -11.09
CA ASP A 186 6.32 -2.66 -11.89
C ASP A 186 4.83 -2.27 -11.82
N ASN A 187 4.58 -1.00 -12.11
CA ASN A 187 3.25 -0.40 -12.30
C ASN A 187 3.26 0.42 -13.60
N LEU A 188 2.13 1.06 -13.92
CA LEU A 188 1.94 1.95 -15.07
C LEU A 188 1.93 3.42 -14.65
N PHE A 189 2.69 3.79 -13.61
CA PHE A 189 2.80 5.18 -13.18
C PHE A 189 3.43 6.05 -14.27
N GLU A 190 2.94 7.27 -14.38
CA GLU A 190 3.43 8.28 -15.30
C GLU A 190 4.14 9.40 -14.53
N GLY A 191 5.07 10.10 -15.19
CA GLY A 191 5.82 11.20 -14.59
C GLY A 191 6.95 10.75 -13.66
N THR A 192 7.30 11.60 -12.71
CA THR A 192 8.39 11.40 -11.74
C THR A 192 7.85 11.42 -10.31
N PHE A 193 8.70 11.10 -9.32
CA PHE A 193 8.35 11.34 -7.92
C PHE A 193 8.03 12.82 -7.69
N PRO A 194 7.03 13.12 -6.85
CA PRO A 194 6.77 14.48 -6.39
C PRO A 194 7.95 14.98 -5.53
N PRO A 195 8.36 16.26 -5.63
CA PRO A 195 9.46 16.81 -4.84
C PRO A 195 9.24 16.69 -3.33
N GLU A 196 7.98 16.62 -2.88
CA GLU A 196 7.58 16.39 -1.50
C GLU A 196 8.12 15.07 -0.91
N ILE A 197 8.52 14.10 -1.75
CA ILE A 197 9.21 12.89 -1.27
C ILE A 197 10.46 13.23 -0.44
N GLY A 198 11.11 14.37 -0.74
CA GLY A 198 12.26 14.87 0.00
C GLY A 198 11.94 15.34 1.43
N ASN A 199 10.67 15.50 1.79
CA ASN A 199 10.25 15.87 3.15
C ASN A 199 10.25 14.67 4.12
N LEU A 200 10.33 13.44 3.60
CA LEU A 200 10.25 12.22 4.39
C LEU A 200 11.56 11.94 5.13
N SER A 201 11.71 12.57 6.29
CA SER A 201 12.92 12.47 7.12
C SER A 201 13.26 11.06 7.63
N LYS A 202 12.28 10.15 7.65
CA LYS A 202 12.44 8.75 8.09
C LYS A 202 12.59 7.76 6.93
N LEU A 203 12.59 8.23 5.68
CA LEU A 203 12.62 7.36 4.51
C LEU A 203 13.97 6.65 4.41
N GLU A 204 13.92 5.32 4.44
CA GLU A 204 15.08 4.43 4.42
C GLU A 204 15.21 3.66 3.10
N GLY A 205 14.14 3.54 2.30
CA GLY A 205 14.21 2.92 0.97
C GLY A 205 13.03 3.25 0.07
N VAL A 206 13.33 3.56 -1.19
CA VAL A 206 12.35 3.74 -2.27
C VAL A 206 12.75 2.87 -3.45
N ILE A 207 11.84 2.03 -3.97
CA ILE A 207 12.09 1.26 -5.21
C ILE A 207 11.06 1.66 -6.28
N TYR A 208 11.59 2.13 -7.41
CA TYR A 208 10.84 2.53 -8.61
C TYR A 208 11.55 1.96 -9.86
N GLY A 209 10.84 1.15 -10.65
CA GLY A 209 11.40 0.46 -11.82
C GLY A 209 12.24 -0.79 -11.49
N SER A 210 12.91 -1.36 -12.50
CA SER A 210 13.69 -2.61 -12.43
C SER A 210 15.09 -2.47 -11.80
N GLN A 211 15.35 -1.37 -11.07
CA GLN A 211 16.63 -1.14 -10.41
C GLN A 211 16.44 -0.59 -8.99
N TRP A 212 17.23 -1.14 -8.07
CA TRP A 212 17.30 -0.76 -6.67
C TRP A 212 17.90 0.65 -6.52
N LEU A 213 17.18 1.58 -5.93
CA LEU A 213 17.79 2.81 -5.39
C LEU A 213 18.04 2.58 -3.90
N PHE A 214 19.28 2.20 -3.56
CA PHE A 214 19.73 2.32 -2.17
C PHE A 214 19.64 3.80 -1.76
N SER A 215 19.15 4.04 -0.56
CA SER A 215 19.18 5.35 0.09
C SER A 215 20.60 5.86 0.22
N ILE A 216 21.00 6.73 -0.72
CA ILE A 216 21.93 7.81 -0.42
C ILE A 216 21.03 8.91 0.12
N LYS A 217 21.30 9.34 1.36
CA LYS A 217 20.75 10.58 1.96
C LYS A 217 20.47 11.57 0.86
N VAL A 218 19.19 11.83 0.62
CA VAL A 218 18.65 12.54 -0.54
C VAL A 218 19.45 13.81 -0.82
N ALA A 219 20.46 13.68 -1.67
CA ALA A 219 21.25 14.77 -2.20
C ALA A 219 20.50 15.30 -3.42
N PHE A 220 19.32 15.87 -3.20
CA PHE A 220 18.73 16.80 -4.16
C PHE A 220 19.14 18.21 -3.75
N GLN A 221 20.43 18.50 -3.89
CA GLN A 221 20.89 19.88 -3.98
C GLN A 221 20.57 20.34 -5.40
N PHE A 222 19.32 20.80 -5.60
CA PHE A 222 18.95 21.53 -6.80
C PHE A 222 19.88 22.76 -6.89
N HIS A 223 20.84 22.74 -7.81
CA HIS A 223 21.37 23.96 -8.40
C HIS A 223 20.69 24.12 -9.77
N PRO A 224 20.05 25.26 -10.06
CA PRO A 224 19.61 25.54 -11.42
C PRO A 224 20.87 25.83 -12.23
N ALA A 225 21.24 24.93 -13.15
CA ALA A 225 22.22 25.29 -14.16
C ALA A 225 21.50 26.14 -15.20
N GLU A 226 21.75 27.45 -15.12
CA GLU A 226 21.54 28.40 -16.20
C GLU A 226 22.18 27.89 -17.50
N GLU A 227 21.50 28.14 -18.62
CA GLU A 227 22.07 28.06 -19.95
C GLU A 227 23.33 28.93 -20.00
N THR A 228 24.50 28.32 -20.22
CA THR A 228 25.56 28.95 -20.99
C THR A 228 26.33 27.87 -21.75
N GLU A 229 26.44 28.09 -23.05
CA GLU A 229 27.40 27.44 -23.93
C GLU A 229 28.79 27.54 -23.30
N ASP A 230 29.49 26.42 -23.16
CA ASP A 230 30.92 26.36 -23.49
C ASP A 230 31.43 24.91 -23.51
N VAL A 231 32.02 24.58 -24.65
CA VAL A 231 32.69 23.32 -24.97
C VAL A 231 34.01 23.26 -24.21
N VAL A 232 34.18 22.31 -23.30
CA VAL A 232 35.53 21.82 -22.93
C VAL A 232 35.50 20.30 -22.76
N ASP A 233 36.19 19.66 -23.70
CA ASP A 233 36.56 18.25 -23.77
C ASP A 233 37.54 17.88 -22.63
N PHE A 234 37.19 16.86 -21.85
CA PHE A 234 38.15 16.11 -21.04
C PHE A 234 37.95 14.59 -21.26
N ARG A 235 38.39 14.11 -22.42
CA ARG A 235 38.89 12.74 -22.55
C ARG A 235 40.18 12.56 -21.77
N SER A 236 40.11 11.96 -20.58
CA SER A 236 41.10 10.98 -20.10
C SER A 236 40.74 10.43 -18.73
N GLU A 237 40.79 9.10 -18.60
CA GLU A 237 40.92 8.31 -17.36
C GLU A 237 39.64 8.00 -16.55
N PHE A 238 38.85 7.03 -17.03
CA PHE A 238 38.60 5.78 -16.30
C PHE A 238 37.93 4.75 -17.21
N ASP A 239 38.63 3.65 -17.49
CA ASP A 239 38.25 2.59 -18.41
C ASP A 239 37.47 1.49 -17.66
N TRP A 240 36.27 1.14 -18.12
CA TRP A 240 35.49 -0.02 -17.61
C TRP A 240 35.40 -1.14 -18.65
N ARG A 241 36.41 -1.30 -19.52
CA ARG A 241 36.61 -2.54 -20.28
C ARG A 241 37.51 -3.49 -19.51
N ASP A 242 36.91 -4.31 -18.66
CA ASP A 242 37.28 -5.73 -18.50
C ASP A 242 36.34 -6.45 -17.53
N SER A 243 35.33 -7.12 -18.09
CA SER A 243 34.82 -8.42 -17.62
C SER A 243 33.57 -8.82 -18.45
N THR A 244 33.74 -8.93 -19.77
CA THR A 244 32.93 -9.86 -20.57
C THR A 244 33.74 -11.13 -20.77
N ASN A 245 33.13 -12.27 -20.43
CA ASN A 245 33.35 -13.65 -20.87
C ASN A 245 33.10 -14.58 -19.67
N ASP A 246 32.37 -15.68 -19.72
CA ASP A 246 31.62 -16.49 -20.72
C ASP A 246 31.00 -17.57 -19.78
N TRP A 247 29.79 -18.12 -19.93
CA TRP A 247 29.31 -19.05 -20.96
C TRP A 247 27.76 -19.03 -20.86
N ARG A 248 27.04 -18.59 -21.89
CA ARG A 248 26.50 -19.41 -22.99
C ARG A 248 25.86 -20.74 -22.54
N ASN A 249 24.53 -20.83 -22.63
CA ASN A 249 23.87 -21.75 -23.57
C ASN A 249 22.33 -21.56 -23.67
N GLY A 250 21.86 -21.35 -24.91
CA GLY A 250 20.47 -21.42 -25.38
C GLY A 250 19.72 -20.09 -25.32
N GLY A 251 19.72 -19.22 -26.34
CA GLY A 251 19.15 -19.43 -27.68
C GLY A 251 17.62 -19.20 -27.61
N ILE A 252 16.93 -18.33 -28.37
CA ILE A 252 17.09 -17.80 -29.73
C ILE A 252 16.25 -16.49 -29.79
N GLY A 253 16.84 -15.37 -30.24
CA GLY A 253 16.33 -14.58 -31.39
C GLY A 253 15.61 -13.28 -30.98
N ALA A 254 16.18 -12.08 -31.16
CA ALA A 254 16.21 -11.29 -32.42
C ALA A 254 14.78 -10.91 -32.85
N LEU A 255 14.33 -9.67 -33.06
CA LEU A 255 14.81 -8.32 -33.39
C LEU A 255 13.64 -7.37 -32.99
N GLY A 256 13.70 -6.05 -32.88
CA GLY A 256 14.64 -5.02 -33.28
C GLY A 256 13.87 -3.68 -33.37
N PHE A 257 14.57 -2.60 -33.00
CA PHE A 257 14.54 -1.24 -33.57
C PHE A 257 13.27 -0.34 -33.55
N ILE A 258 13.45 0.82 -32.88
CA ILE A 258 13.28 2.24 -33.36
C ILE A 258 11.86 2.62 -33.87
N LEU A 259 11.15 3.65 -33.39
CA LEU A 259 11.46 5.00 -32.86
C LEU A 259 10.82 5.26 -31.49
#